data_AF-A0A6I6D613-F1
#
_entry.id   AF-A0A6I6D613-F1
#
_cell.length_a   1.000
_cell.length_b   1.000
_cell.length_c   1.000
_cell.angle_alpha   90.00
_cell.angle_beta   90.00
_cell.angle_gamma   90.00
#
_symmetry.space_group_name_H-M   'P 1'
#
loop_
_entity.id
_entity.type
_entity.pdbx_description
1 polymer ?
#
loop_
_entity_poly.entity_id
_entity_poly.type
_entity_poly.pdbx_seq_one_letter_code
_entity_poly.pdbx_strand_id
1 'polypeptide(L)'
;MVRQVAGEEATATLFGSRLDDAARGGDVDLLVGVPYVVDNPALLIARLSARLSAALGGRSVDVVLTAPNLARWAIHDVAQREGQRL
;
A
#
# COMPACT_ATOMS: atom_id res chain seq x y z
N MET A 1 2.15 -5.91 -9.90
CA MET A 1 2.67 -4.52 -9.76
C MET A 1 3.50 -4.37 -8.48
N VAL A 2 2.89 -4.50 -7.30
CA VAL A 2 3.58 -4.35 -6.00
C VAL A 2 4.80 -5.26 -5.92
N ARG A 3 4.67 -6.55 -6.27
CA ARG A 3 5.78 -7.51 -6.30
C ARG A 3 6.95 -7.12 -7.22
N GLN A 4 6.69 -6.40 -8.31
CA GLN A 4 7.75 -5.95 -9.23
C GLN A 4 8.60 -4.80 -8.63
N VAL A 5 8.03 -4.05 -7.68
CA VAL A 5 8.69 -2.89 -7.07
C VAL A 5 9.23 -3.23 -5.68
N ALA A 6 8.51 -4.07 -4.93
CA ALA A 6 8.77 -4.43 -3.53
C ALA A 6 9.12 -5.92 -3.35
N GLY A 7 9.51 -6.63 -4.41
CA GLY A 7 9.92 -8.03 -4.35
C GLY A 7 8.77 -9.04 -4.31
N GLU A 8 9.07 -10.29 -4.67
CA GLU A 8 8.06 -11.36 -4.85
C GLU A 8 7.25 -11.69 -3.59
N GLU A 9 7.86 -11.53 -2.42
CA GLU A 9 7.21 -11.80 -1.14
C GLU A 9 6.35 -10.63 -0.63
N ALA A 10 6.28 -9.53 -1.39
CA ALA A 10 5.44 -8.41 -1.02
C ALA A 10 3.95 -8.78 -1.03
N THR A 11 3.25 -8.31 0.00
CA THR A 11 1.80 -8.41 0.14
C THR A 11 1.17 -7.04 -0.09
N ALA A 12 -0.07 -7.04 -0.58
CA ALA A 12 -0.85 -5.84 -0.78
C ALA A 12 -2.24 -6.05 -0.18
N THR A 13 -2.66 -5.11 0.65
CA THR A 13 -3.99 -5.11 1.27
C THR A 13 -4.62 -3.75 1.00
N LEU A 14 -5.74 -3.74 0.29
CA LEU A 14 -6.56 -2.57 0.09
C LEU A 14 -7.32 -2.29 1.40
N PHE A 15 -7.26 -1.08 1.93
CA PHE A 15 -7.98 -0.73 3.14
C PHE A 15 -8.58 0.69 3.02
N GLY A 16 -9.20 1.18 4.10
CA GLY A 16 -9.83 2.50 4.11
C GLY A 16 -11.31 2.48 3.69
N SER A 17 -11.94 3.64 3.76
CA SER A 17 -13.41 3.80 3.72
C SER A 17 -14.06 3.57 2.35
N ARG A 18 -13.28 3.25 1.31
CA ARG A 18 -13.77 3.15 -0.08
C ARG A 18 -13.69 1.74 -0.66
N LEU A 19 -14.03 0.72 0.13
CA LEU A 19 -14.42 -0.60 -0.40
C LEU A 19 -15.69 -0.56 -1.28
N ASP A 20 -16.30 0.63 -1.44
CA ASP A 20 -17.47 0.87 -2.27
C ASP A 20 -17.07 1.58 -3.59
N ASP A 21 -17.12 0.81 -4.69
CA ASP A 21 -16.82 1.24 -6.07
C ASP A 21 -17.70 2.43 -6.54
N ALA A 22 -18.78 2.75 -5.82
CA ALA A 22 -19.70 3.84 -6.16
C ALA A 22 -19.12 5.25 -5.90
N ALA A 23 -18.08 5.40 -5.07
CA ALA A 23 -17.44 6.68 -4.79
C ALA A 23 -16.43 7.04 -5.89
N ARG A 24 -16.92 7.46 -7.05
CA ARG A 24 -16.11 7.90 -8.18
C ARG A 24 -15.20 9.08 -7.76
N GLY A 25 -13.90 8.82 -7.62
CA GLY A 25 -12.86 9.85 -7.76
C GLY A 25 -12.03 10.23 -6.54
N GLY A 26 -11.53 9.29 -5.74
CA GLY A 26 -10.49 9.68 -4.78
C GLY A 26 -9.47 8.62 -4.43
N ASP A 27 -8.59 9.03 -3.50
CA ASP A 27 -7.41 8.32 -3.02
C ASP A 27 -7.70 6.86 -2.65
N VAL A 28 -6.79 5.96 -3.05
CA VAL A 28 -6.79 4.52 -2.75
C VAL A 28 -5.76 4.27 -1.65
N ASP A 29 -6.20 3.72 -0.51
CA ASP A 29 -5.30 3.40 0.60
C ASP A 29 -4.81 1.95 0.49
N LEU A 30 -3.50 1.76 0.37
CA LEU A 30 -2.89 0.45 0.18
C LEU A 30 -1.82 0.18 1.24
N LEU A 31 -1.98 -0.93 1.96
CA LEU A 31 -0.96 -1.43 2.87
C LEU A 31 -0.08 -2.40 2.08
N VAL A 32 1.20 -2.09 1.99
CA VAL A 32 2.20 -2.97 1.41
C VAL A 32 3.04 -3.55 2.52
N GLY A 33 3.08 -4.88 2.60
CA GLY A 33 3.90 -5.61 3.56
C GLY A 33 5.08 -6.27 2.88
N VAL A 34 6.27 -6.15 3.46
CA VAL A 34 7.46 -6.89 3.04
C VAL A 34 8.09 -7.63 4.22
N PRO A 35 8.62 -8.86 4.02
CA PRO A 35 9.21 -9.65 5.11
C PRO A 35 10.67 -9.29 5.40
N TYR A 36 11.22 -8.28 4.74
CA TYR A 36 12.64 -7.91 4.80
C TYR A 36 12.83 -6.45 5.21
N VAL A 37 14.01 -6.11 5.74
CA VAL A 37 14.32 -4.74 6.18
C VAL A 37 14.38 -3.76 5.01
N VAL A 38 13.87 -2.55 5.20
CA VAL A 38 13.84 -1.52 4.16
C VAL A 38 14.72 -0.35 4.58
N ASP A 39 15.83 -0.14 3.87
CA ASP A 39 16.78 0.93 4.16
C ASP A 39 16.24 2.33 3.83
N ASN A 40 15.44 2.44 2.76
CA ASN A 40 14.82 3.71 2.35
C ASN A 40 13.30 3.54 2.13
N PRO A 41 12.51 3.56 3.21
CA PRO A 41 11.06 3.40 3.16
C PRO A 41 10.37 4.43 2.28
N ALA A 42 10.78 5.70 2.39
CA ALA A 42 10.20 6.80 1.64
C ALA A 42 10.37 6.64 0.12
N LEU A 43 11.54 6.19 -0.33
CA LEU A 43 11.78 5.92 -1.75
C LEU A 43 10.93 4.75 -2.25
N LEU A 44 10.78 3.68 -1.45
CA LEU A 44 9.95 2.54 -1.82
C LEU A 44 8.48 2.93 -1.93
N ILE A 45 7.97 3.67 -0.95
CA ILE A 45 6.61 4.23 -0.93
C ILE A 45 6.39 5.11 -2.16
N ALA A 46 7.27 6.07 -2.43
CA ALA A 46 7.14 6.98 -3.57
C ALA A 46 7.12 6.24 -4.92
N ARG A 47 7.97 5.21 -5.08
CA ARG A 47 7.98 4.36 -6.28
C ARG A 47 6.67 3.60 -6.44
N LEU A 48 6.15 3.03 -5.35
CA LEU A 48 4.88 2.31 -5.36
C LEU A 48 3.72 3.25 -5.71
N SER A 49 3.59 4.38 -5.01
CA SER A 49 2.54 5.38 -5.26
C SER A 49 2.56 5.89 -6.69
N ALA A 50 3.72 6.26 -7.22
CA ALA A 50 3.84 6.76 -8.60
C ALA A 50 3.42 5.69 -9.63
N ARG A 51 3.87 4.45 -9.46
CA ARG A 51 3.58 3.37 -10.41
C ARG A 51 2.10 2.98 -10.33
N LEU A 52 1.55 2.85 -9.13
CA LEU A 52 0.14 2.52 -8.91
C LEU A 52 -0.77 3.63 -9.42
N SER A 53 -0.44 4.89 -9.17
CA SER A 53 -1.18 6.03 -9.69
C SER A 53 -1.22 6.03 -11.22
N ALA A 54 -0.08 5.80 -11.87
CA ALA A 54 -0.02 5.69 -13.33
C ALA A 54 -0.89 4.54 -13.87
N ALA A 55 -0.87 3.38 -13.20
CA ALA A 55 -1.70 2.22 -13.59
C ALA A 55 -3.20 2.45 -13.37
N LEU A 56 -3.57 3.32 -12.42
CA LEU A 56 -4.96 3.67 -12.09
C LEU A 56 -5.41 4.97 -12.78
N GLY A 57 -4.78 5.35 -13.89
CA GLY A 57 -5.19 6.51 -14.69
C GLY A 57 -4.97 7.86 -14.01
N GLY A 58 -3.93 7.98 -13.18
CA GLY A 58 -3.60 9.21 -12.45
C GLY A 58 -4.33 9.37 -11.13
N ARG A 59 -5.08 8.36 -10.67
CA ARG A 59 -5.67 8.36 -9.32
C ARG A 59 -4.58 8.37 -8.26
N SER A 60 -4.73 9.18 -7.22
CA SER A 60 -3.80 9.16 -6.09
C SER A 60 -3.89 7.84 -5.31
N VAL A 61 -2.76 7.33 -4.83
CA VAL A 61 -2.67 6.10 -4.05
C VAL A 61 -1.82 6.39 -2.83
N ASP A 62 -2.43 6.36 -1.65
CA ASP A 62 -1.72 6.46 -0.38
C ASP A 62 -1.17 5.08 -0.02
N VAL A 63 0.15 4.98 0.13
CA VAL A 63 0.83 3.71 0.36
C VAL A 63 1.41 3.73 1.77
N VAL A 64 0.89 2.83 2.59
CA VAL A 64 1.43 2.55 3.92
C VAL A 64 2.32 1.32 3.82
N LEU A 65 3.54 1.40 4.36
CA LEU A 65 4.51 0.31 4.31
C LEU A 65 4.70 -0.33 5.68
N THR A 66 4.65 -1.66 5.75
CA THR A 66 5.07 -2.43 6.92
C THR A 66 6.26 -3.34 6.57
N ALA A 67 7.27 -3.31 7.43
CA ALA A 67 8.51 -4.08 7.30
C ALA A 67 9.09 -4.35 8.71
N PRO A 68 9.99 -5.35 8.88
CA PRO A 68 10.51 -5.73 10.20
C PRO A 68 11.24 -4.62 10.96
N ASN A 69 11.89 -3.69 10.25
CA ASN A 69 12.63 -2.58 10.83
C ASN A 69 11.80 -1.29 10.99
N LEU A 70 10.50 -1.32 10.69
CA LEU A 70 9.63 -0.15 10.78
C LEU A 70 8.70 -0.26 11.99
N ALA A 71 8.46 0.89 12.63
CA ALA A 71 7.52 0.97 13.73
C ALA A 71 6.12 0.57 13.27
N ARG A 72 5.42 -0.17 14.12
CA ARG A 72 4.03 -0.56 13.88
C ARG A 72 3.09 0.47 14.50
N TRP A 73 2.16 0.98 13.70
CA TRP A 73 1.17 1.99 14.10
C TRP A 73 -0.23 1.42 13.97
N ALA A 74 -1.21 2.03 14.64
CA ALA A 74 -2.60 1.59 14.64
C ALA A 74 -3.20 1.43 13.22
N ILE A 75 -2.74 2.24 12.25
CA ILE A 75 -3.17 2.13 10.85
C ILE A 75 -2.79 0.79 10.22
N HIS A 76 -1.67 0.18 10.61
CA HIS A 76 -1.29 -1.16 10.15
C HIS A 76 -2.25 -2.22 10.68
N ASP A 77 -2.70 -2.07 11.94
CA ASP A 77 -3.62 -3.02 12.56
C ASP A 77 -5.02 -2.92 11.93
N VAL A 78 -5.50 -1.69 11.72
CA VAL A 78 -6.77 -1.44 11.02
C VAL A 78 -6.73 -2.01 9.60
N ALA A 79 -5.67 -1.69 8.84
CA ALA A 79 -5.51 -2.19 7.48
C ALA A 79 -5.44 -3.71 7.40
N GLN A 80 -4.77 -4.38 8.35
CA GLN A 80 -4.70 -5.85 8.38
C GLN A 80 -6.02 -6.50 8.81
N ARG A 81 -6.78 -5.86 9.71
CA ARG A 81 -8.03 -6.41 10.24
C ARG A 81 -9.21 -6.20 9.31
N GLU A 82 -9.31 -5.03 8.71
CA GLU A 82 -10.48 -4.57 7.95
C GLU A 82 -10.24 -4.51 6.44
N GLY A 83 -8.97 -4.56 6.02
CA GLY A 83 -8.61 -4.50 4.61
C GLY A 83 -8.80 -5.81 3.87
N GLN A 84 -8.98 -5.70 2.56
CA GLN A 84 -9.08 -6.81 1.62
C GLN A 84 -7.72 -7.11 1.00
N ARG A 85 -7.23 -8.34 1.15
CA ARG A 85 -5.97 -8.78 0.54
C ARG A 85 -6.12 -8.96 -0.98
N LEU A 86 -5.12 -8.50 -1.73
CA LEU A 86 -5.01 -8.58 -3.19
C LEU A 86 -4.06 -9.69 -3.64
#